data_AF-A0A8S9UGN3-F1
#
_entry.id   AF-A0A8S9UGN3-F1
#
_cell.length_a   1.000
_cell.length_b   1.000
_cell.length_c   1.000
_cell.angle_alpha   90.00
_cell.angle_beta   90.00
_cell.angle_gamma   90.00
#
_symmetry.space_group_name_H-M   'P 1'
#
loop_
_entity.id
_entity.type
_entity.pdbx_description
1 polymer ?
#
loop_
_entity_poly.entity_id
_entity_poly.type
_entity_poly.pdbx_seq_one_letter_code
_entity_poly.pdbx_strand_id
1 'polypeptide(L)' 'MPYKPDKYGIMLYAMVGWDSLYIHTISDNGSGNTESRNPAERYCGMFSELRRSLARTQAREDISVR' A
#
# COMPACT_ATOMS: atom_id res chain seq x y z
N MET A 1 -0.68 -4.21 -15.36
CA MET A 1 -1.06 -5.33 -14.46
C MET A 1 -1.69 -6.43 -15.30
N PRO A 2 -0.95 -7.50 -15.66
CA PRO A 2 -1.43 -8.50 -16.62
C PRO A 2 -2.64 -9.33 -16.15
N TYR A 3 -2.94 -9.33 -14.85
CA TYR A 3 -4.03 -10.11 -14.25
C TYR A 3 -5.26 -9.28 -13.84
N LYS A 4 -5.29 -7.97 -14.11
CA LYS A 4 -6.49 -7.18 -13.85
C LYS A 4 -7.49 -7.34 -15.01
N PRO A 5 -8.80 -7.44 -14.71
CA PRO A 5 -9.85 -7.56 -15.73
C PRO A 5 -9.87 -6.36 -16.69
N ASP A 6 -9.47 -5.18 -16.21
CA ASP A 6 -9.42 -3.95 -16.99
C ASP A 6 -8.01 -3.59 -17.46
N LYS A 7 -7.91 -3.21 -18.74
CA LYS A 7 -6.66 -2.74 -19.38
C LYS A 7 -6.16 -1.42 -18.79
N TYR A 8 -7.06 -0.59 -18.26
CA TYR A 8 -6.79 0.69 -17.66
C TYR A 8 -7.43 0.74 -16.28
N GLY A 9 -6.68 1.16 -15.25
CA GLY A 9 -7.22 1.23 -13.91
C GLY A 9 -6.37 2.09 -13.00
N ILE A 10 -7.02 2.71 -12.02
CA ILE A 10 -6.36 3.44 -10.95
C ILE A 10 -5.84 2.41 -9.94
N MET A 11 -4.59 2.54 -9.51
CA MET A 11 -4.04 1.74 -8.43
C MET A 11 -4.37 2.42 -7.11
N LEU A 12 -5.17 1.74 -6.29
CA LEU A 12 -5.49 2.16 -4.93
C LEU A 12 -4.70 1.28 -3.96
N TYR A 13 -4.15 1.90 -2.91
CA TYR A 13 -3.56 1.21 -1.78
C TYR A 13 -4.54 1.29 -0.61
N ALA A 14 -4.78 0.18 0.08
CA ALA A 14 -5.70 0.14 1.22
C ALA A 14 -5.06 -0.63 2.37
N MET A 15 -5.35 -0.22 3.62
CA MET A 15 -5.06 -1.02 4.80
C MET A 15 -6.37 -1.62 5.33
N VAL A 16 -6.38 -2.94 5.45
CA VAL A 16 -7.55 -3.69 5.93
C VAL A 16 -7.26 -4.14 7.35
N GLY A 17 -8.04 -3.63 8.31
CA GLY A 17 -8.13 -4.21 9.65
C GLY A 17 -9.27 -5.23 9.70
N TRP A 18 -9.26 -6.10 10.72
CA TRP A 18 -10.35 -7.07 10.94
C TRP A 18 -11.68 -6.40 11.26
N ASP A 19 -11.66 -5.30 12.03
CA ASP A 19 -12.87 -4.59 12.47
C ASP A 19 -13.30 -3.44 11.55
N SER A 20 -12.37 -2.93 10.74
CA SER A 20 -12.63 -1.77 9.88
C SER A 20 -11.69 -1.72 8.67
N LEU A 21 -12.25 -1.28 7.55
CA LEU A 21 -11.52 -1.02 6.32
C LEU A 21 -11.25 0.49 6.20
N TYR A 22 -9.98 0.88 6.21
CA TYR A 22 -9.55 2.25 5.94
C TYR A 22 -8.89 2.31 4.56
N ILE A 23 -9.57 2.98 3.62
CA ILE A 23 -9.08 3.20 2.27
C ILE A 23 -8.59 4.64 2.19
N HIS A 24 -7.28 4.84 1.98
CA HIS A 24 -6.75 6.13 1.60
C HIS A 24 -6.36 6.08 0.13
N THR A 25 -6.79 7.06 -0.65
CA THR A 25 -6.48 7.14 -2.07
C THR A 25 -5.16 7.87 -2.27
N ILE A 26 -4.15 7.18 -2.80
CA ILE A 26 -2.94 7.80 -3.37
C ILE A 26 -3.01 7.61 -4.88
N SER A 27 -3.08 8.71 -5.61
CA SER A 27 -2.99 8.69 -7.07
C SER A 27 -1.53 8.86 -7.47
N ASP A 28 -1.01 7.89 -8.21
CA ASP A 28 0.28 8.02 -8.90
C ASP A 28 0.13 9.06 -10.02
N ASN A 29 1.07 10.00 -10.14
CA ASN A 29 1.03 11.07 -11.15
C ASN A 29 1.46 10.57 -12.55
N GLY A 30 1.69 9.26 -12.70
CA GLY A 30 2.02 8.64 -13.98
C GLY A 30 3.47 8.87 -14.42
N SER A 31 4.33 9.48 -13.58
CA SER A 31 5.74 9.68 -13.91
C SER A 31 6.58 8.41 -13.76
N GLY A 32 5.96 7.30 -13.34
CA GLY A 32 6.66 6.08 -12.96
C GLY A 32 7.29 6.25 -11.58
N ASN A 33 7.03 5.28 -10.71
CA ASN A 33 7.55 5.32 -9.36
C ASN A 33 9.02 4.88 -9.35
N THR A 34 9.93 5.80 -9.03
CA THR A 34 11.38 5.56 -8.97
C THR A 34 11.89 5.34 -7.55
N GLU A 35 11.02 5.43 -6.54
CA GLU A 35 11.42 5.22 -5.15
C GLU A 35 11.70 3.74 -4.86
N SER A 36 12.82 3.49 -4.18
CA SER A 36 13.24 2.15 -3.72
C SER A 36 12.37 1.55 -2.62
N ARG A 37 11.53 2.37 -1.97
CA ARG A 37 10.64 1.94 -0.89
C ARG A 37 9.52 1.08 -1.45
N ASN A 38 9.11 0.08 -0.69
CA ASN A 38 7.96 -0.73 -1.08
C ASN A 38 6.65 0.12 -1.02
N PRO A 39 5.58 -0.30 -1.71
CA PRO A 39 4.35 0.47 -1.73
C PRO A 39 3.75 0.75 -0.34
N ALA A 40 3.85 -0.19 0.60
CA ALA A 40 3.32 -0.04 1.95
C ALA A 40 4.09 1.01 2.77
N GLU A 41 5.42 1.03 2.65
CA GLU A 41 6.30 2.03 3.27
C GLU A 41 6.03 3.44 2.75
N ARG A 42 5.80 3.59 1.43
CA ARG A 42 5.43 4.87 0.84
C ARG A 42 4.09 5.37 1.36
N TYR A 43 3.12 4.48 1.39
CA TYR A 43 1.79 4.78 1.92
C TYR A 43 1.83 5.22 3.39
N CYS A 44 2.60 4.52 4.23
CA CYS A 44 2.82 4.92 5.62
C CYS A 44 3.75 6.13 5.78
N GLY A 45 4.52 6.46 4.75
CA GLY A 45 5.27 7.71 4.66
C GLY A 45 4.32 8.91 4.65
N MET A 46 3.27 8.84 3.81
CA MET A 46 2.22 9.86 3.67
C MET A 46 1.24 9.86 4.85
N PHE A 47 0.83 8.68 5.32
CA PHE A 47 -0.08 8.51 6.46
C PHE A 47 0.69 7.96 7.67
N SER A 48 1.31 8.87 8.42
CA SER A 48 2.21 8.53 9.53
C SER A 48 1.55 7.71 10.64
N GLU A 49 0.24 7.86 10.83
CA GLU A 49 -0.59 7.10 11.77
C GLU A 49 -0.55 5.58 11.49
N LEU A 50 -0.25 5.18 10.26
CA LEU A 50 -0.23 3.78 9.83
C LEU A 50 1.13 3.09 10.02
N ARG A 51 2.21 3.85 10.27
CA ARG A 51 3.58 3.31 10.44
C ARG A 51 3.66 2.24 11.51
N ARG A 52 2.94 2.42 12.61
CA ARG A 52 2.93 1.47 13.74
C ARG A 52 2.24 0.15 13.38
N SER A 53 1.20 0.20 12.56
CA SER A 53 0.54 -1.01 12.06
C SER A 53 1.42 -1.70 11.03
N LEU A 54 2.04 -0.96 10.10
CA LEU A 54 3.00 -1.53 9.15
C LEU A 54 4.18 -2.23 9.85
N ALA A 55 4.79 -1.58 10.85
CA ALA A 55 5.90 -2.17 11.60
C ALA A 55 5.50 -3.48 12.31
N ARG A 56 4.27 -3.55 12.86
CA ARG A 56 3.74 -4.78 13.45
C ARG A 56 3.52 -5.88 12.41
N THR A 57 3.04 -5.52 11.22
CA THR A 57 2.86 -6.47 10.12
C THR A 57 4.20 -6.98 9.58
N GLN A 58 5.20 -6.11 9.45
CA GLN A 58 6.55 -6.49 8.99
C GLN A 58 7.30 -7.37 10.00
N ALA A 59 7.00 -7.23 11.30
CA ALA A 59 7.58 -8.09 12.34
C ALA A 59 7.00 -9.52 12.34
N ARG A 60 5.93 -9.78 11.58
CA ARG A 60 5.33 -11.11 11.46
C ARG A 60 6.00 -11.90 10.34
N GLU A 61 6.63 -13.03 10.70
CA GLU A 61 7.31 -13.91 9.74
C GLU A 61 6.37 -14.56 8.71
N ASP A 62 5.08 -14.67 9.04
CA ASP A 62 4.07 -15.27 8.17
C ASP A 62 3.51 -14.30 7.11
N ILE A 63 3.84 -13.01 7.17
CA ILE A 63 3.30 -11.99 6.26
C ILE A 63 4.43 -11.34 5.47
N SER A 64 4.47 -11.58 4.16
CA SER A 64 5.38 -10.87 3.25
C SER A 64 4.76 -9.57 2.76
N VAL A 65 5.24 -8.44 3.28
CA VAL A 65 4.91 -7.10 2.76
C VAL A 65 5.91 -6.77 1.65
N ARG A 66 5.47 -6.81 0.39
CA ARG A 66 6.27 -6.52 -0.81
C ARG A 66 5.88 -5.20 -1.47
#